data_AF-A0A6J1PN29-F1
#
_entry.id   AF-A0A6J1PN29-F1
#
_cell.length_a   1.000
_cell.length_b   1.000
_cell.length_c   1.000
_cell.angle_alpha   90.00
_cell.angle_beta   90.00
_cell.angle_gamma   90.00
#
_symmetry.space_group_name_H-M   'P 1'
#
loop_
_entity.id
_entity.type
_entity.pdbx_description
1 polymer ?
#
loop_
_entity_poly.entity_id
_entity_poly.type
_entity_poly.pdbx_seq_one_letter_code
_entity_poly.pdbx_strand_id
1 'polypeptide(L)'
;MRVALRAQATAALRVRWKDWVADPRHKHKHGRRVAEAVRPVFEEWVEGVKSHDLTFHAVQILSGHGCFGKYLHSIGKERTTCCWYCPEGADTAQHTLEICPEWTKERRALRAQLGGHLSLPAVVAKLVRPGEEGRDNWRAFTFFASAVLRKKEADERVRRGEAAPPQSDSD
;
A
#
# COMPACT_ATOMS: atom_id res chain seq x y z
N MET A 1 2.25 -38.22 -9.44
CA MET A 1 1.84 -38.32 -8.01
C MET A 1 2.19 -37.06 -7.18
N ARG A 2 3.47 -36.65 -7.06
CA ARG A 2 3.88 -35.49 -6.22
C ARG A 2 3.27 -34.13 -6.62
N VAL A 3 3.10 -33.87 -7.93
CA VAL A 3 2.50 -32.63 -8.43
C VAL A 3 1.02 -32.53 -8.06
N ALA A 4 0.26 -33.62 -8.21
CA ALA A 4 -1.16 -33.69 -7.84
C ALA A 4 -1.38 -33.49 -6.33
N LEU A 5 -0.52 -34.09 -5.50
CA LEU A 5 -0.55 -33.90 -4.04
C LEU A 5 -0.28 -32.44 -3.64
N ARG A 6 0.70 -31.78 -4.28
CA ARG A 6 0.97 -30.35 -4.04
C ARG A 6 -0.19 -29.45 -4.48
N ALA A 7 -0.81 -29.75 -5.62
CA ALA A 7 -1.97 -29.00 -6.10
C ALA A 7 -3.15 -29.11 -5.13
N GLN A 8 -3.47 -30.32 -4.66
CA GLN A 8 -4.52 -30.53 -3.64
C GLN A 8 -4.22 -29.82 -2.33
N ALA A 9 -2.99 -29.93 -1.83
CA ALA A 9 -2.58 -29.23 -0.60
C ALA A 9 -2.69 -27.70 -0.74
N THR A 10 -2.34 -27.16 -1.92
CA THR A 10 -2.43 -25.73 -2.22
C THR A 10 -3.89 -25.26 -2.29
N ALA A 11 -4.77 -26.04 -2.93
CA ALA A 11 -6.20 -25.76 -2.99
C ALA A 11 -6.84 -25.77 -1.60
N ALA A 12 -6.54 -26.79 -0.78
CA ALA A 12 -7.03 -26.87 0.59
C ALA A 12 -6.52 -25.71 1.47
N LEU A 13 -5.26 -25.30 1.32
CA LEU A 13 -4.73 -24.14 2.02
C LEU A 13 -5.42 -22.85 1.59
N ARG A 14 -5.70 -22.69 0.30
CA ARG A 14 -6.39 -21.51 -0.24
C ARG A 14 -7.79 -21.35 0.35
N VAL A 15 -8.57 -22.43 0.40
CA VAL A 15 -9.91 -22.41 1.00
C VAL A 15 -9.85 -21.96 2.46
N ARG A 16 -8.97 -22.60 3.26
CA ARG A 16 -8.80 -22.20 4.67
C ARG A 16 -8.37 -20.74 4.83
N TRP A 17 -7.50 -20.26 3.95
CA TRP A 17 -7.03 -18.88 4.03
C TRP A 17 -8.11 -17.88 3.63
N LYS A 18 -8.92 -18.20 2.62
CA LYS A 18 -10.09 -17.42 2.23
C LYS A 18 -11.08 -17.28 3.39
N ASP A 19 -11.40 -18.39 4.05
CA ASP A 19 -12.29 -18.41 5.22
C ASP A 19 -11.70 -17.57 6.36
N TRP A 20 -10.39 -17.68 6.60
CA TRP A 20 -9.69 -16.91 7.62
C TRP A 20 -9.68 -15.40 7.34
N VAL A 21 -9.49 -14.98 6.09
CA VAL A 21 -9.56 -13.56 5.67
C VAL A 21 -11.00 -13.03 5.75
N ALA A 22 -12.00 -13.89 5.57
CA ALA A 22 -13.41 -13.52 5.61
C ALA A 22 -14.00 -13.49 7.04
N ASP A 23 -13.38 -14.15 8.02
CA ASP A 23 -13.95 -14.32 9.35
C ASP A 23 -14.00 -13.00 10.14
N PRO A 24 -15.19 -12.45 10.43
CA PRO A 24 -15.34 -11.20 11.17
C PRO A 24 -14.90 -11.31 12.64
N ARG A 25 -14.82 -12.53 13.20
CA ARG A 25 -14.36 -12.78 14.57
C ARG A 25 -12.85 -12.60 14.70
N HIS A 26 -12.12 -12.74 13.59
CA HIS A 26 -10.71 -12.41 13.56
C HIS A 26 -10.56 -10.89 13.58
N LYS A 27 -10.38 -10.34 14.79
CA LYS A 27 -9.85 -8.98 14.92
C LYS A 27 -8.42 -9.01 14.40
N HIS A 28 -8.24 -8.77 13.10
CA HIS A 28 -6.93 -8.56 12.50
C HIS A 28 -6.28 -7.37 13.22
N LYS A 29 -5.58 -7.61 14.34
CA LYS A 29 -4.87 -6.55 15.09
C LYS A 29 -3.80 -5.93 14.19
N HIS A 30 -3.21 -6.77 13.35
CA HIS A 30 -2.28 -6.41 12.29
C HIS A 30 -2.84 -6.93 10.96
N GLY A 31 -2.59 -6.20 9.87
CA GLY A 31 -2.98 -6.63 8.52
C GLY A 31 -4.46 -6.44 8.16
N ARG A 32 -5.31 -5.92 9.06
CA ARG A 32 -6.75 -5.63 8.79
C ARG A 32 -6.95 -4.87 7.49
N ARG A 33 -6.16 -3.81 7.29
CA ARG A 33 -6.20 -2.95 6.11
C ARG A 33 -6.08 -3.74 4.81
N VAL A 34 -5.11 -4.64 4.73
CA VAL A 34 -4.88 -5.47 3.55
C VAL A 34 -5.95 -6.54 3.43
N ALA A 35 -6.28 -7.22 4.53
CA ALA A 35 -7.30 -8.26 4.54
C ALA A 35 -8.67 -7.74 4.06
N GLU A 36 -9.12 -6.58 4.54
CA GLU A 36 -10.38 -5.96 4.14
C GLU A 36 -10.39 -5.56 2.66
N ALA A 37 -9.24 -5.12 2.12
CA ALA A 37 -9.12 -4.74 0.71
C ALA A 37 -9.00 -5.93 -0.24
N VAL A 38 -8.34 -7.01 0.20
CA VAL A 38 -8.11 -8.23 -0.61
C VAL A 38 -9.31 -9.17 -0.56
N ARG A 39 -10.05 -9.23 0.56
CA ARG A 39 -11.18 -10.17 0.74
C ARG A 39 -12.15 -10.25 -0.45
N PRO A 40 -12.58 -9.13 -1.08
CA PRO A 40 -13.52 -9.19 -2.21
C PRO A 40 -12.92 -9.77 -3.49
N VAL A 41 -11.59 -9.76 -3.63
CA VAL A 41 -10.85 -10.16 -4.83
C VAL A 41 -9.75 -11.18 -4.50
N PHE A 42 -10.03 -12.04 -3.52
CA PHE A 42 -9.02 -12.91 -2.92
C PHE A 42 -8.42 -13.89 -3.94
N GLU A 43 -9.25 -14.48 -4.81
CA GLU A 43 -8.77 -15.46 -5.80
C GLU A 43 -7.84 -14.79 -6.82
N GLU A 44 -8.27 -13.64 -7.34
CA GLU A 44 -7.53 -12.82 -8.29
C GLU A 44 -6.23 -12.29 -7.68
N TRP A 45 -6.26 -11.91 -6.40
CA TRP A 45 -5.07 -11.51 -5.67
C TRP A 45 -4.05 -12.65 -5.56
N VAL A 46 -4.49 -13.86 -5.18
CA VAL A 46 -3.59 -15.01 -5.01
C VAL A 46 -2.98 -15.47 -6.33
N GLU A 47 -3.71 -15.38 -7.44
CA GLU A 47 -3.15 -15.68 -8.76
C GLU A 47 -2.31 -14.54 -9.32
N GLY A 48 -2.80 -13.31 -9.23
CA GLY A 48 -2.18 -12.13 -9.82
C GLY A 48 -0.90 -11.71 -9.11
N VAL A 49 -0.78 -11.88 -7.78
CA VAL A 49 0.45 -11.48 -7.07
C VAL A 49 1.69 -12.24 -7.55
N LYS A 50 1.52 -13.46 -8.09
CA LYS A 50 2.65 -14.26 -8.61
C LYS A 50 3.27 -13.65 -9.87
N SER A 51 2.52 -12.84 -10.61
CA SER A 51 2.98 -12.23 -11.86
C SER A 51 3.51 -10.80 -11.68
N HIS A 52 3.57 -10.29 -10.45
CA HIS A 52 3.95 -8.91 -10.18
C HIS A 52 5.03 -8.82 -9.11
N ASP A 53 6.04 -8.00 -9.35
CA ASP A 53 7.07 -7.71 -8.35
C ASP A 53 6.49 -6.83 -7.23
N LEU A 54 6.43 -7.38 -6.03
CA LEU A 54 6.07 -6.65 -4.82
C LEU A 54 7.23 -5.74 -4.41
N THR A 55 7.19 -4.48 -4.83
CA THR A 55 8.20 -3.50 -4.39
C THR A 55 8.01 -3.12 -2.93
N PHE A 56 9.11 -2.83 -2.24
CA PHE A 56 9.11 -2.42 -0.83
C PHE A 56 8.12 -1.27 -0.55
N HIS A 57 8.18 -0.22 -1.38
CA HIS A 57 7.30 0.95 -1.26
C HIS A 57 5.83 0.62 -1.55
N ALA A 58 5.53 -0.22 -2.54
CA ALA A 58 4.16 -0.64 -2.82
C ALA A 58 3.56 -1.40 -1.62
N VAL A 59 4.30 -2.34 -1.05
CA VAL A 59 3.86 -3.12 0.12
C VAL A 59 3.62 -2.21 1.34
N GLN A 60 4.45 -1.18 1.53
CA GLN A 60 4.26 -0.20 2.61
C GLN A 60 2.96 0.61 2.45
N ILE A 61 2.64 1.09 1.24
CA ILE A 61 1.37 1.78 0.97
C ILE A 61 0.16 0.84 1.23
N LEU A 62 0.24 -0.39 0.72
CA LEU A 62 -0.83 -1.38 0.89
C LEU A 62 -1.08 -1.70 2.37
N SER A 63 -0.01 -1.96 3.11
CA SER A 63 -0.07 -2.32 4.54
C SER A 63 -0.31 -1.14 5.47
N GLY A 64 0.00 0.09 5.03
CA GLY A 64 -0.02 1.28 5.89
C GLY A 64 1.19 1.37 6.84
N HIS A 65 2.27 0.66 6.54
CA HIS A 65 3.53 0.67 7.29
C HIS A 65 4.58 1.59 6.64
N GLY A 66 5.73 1.75 7.28
CA GLY A 66 6.87 2.51 6.73
C GLY A 66 7.04 3.85 7.41
N CYS A 67 7.20 4.92 6.63
CA CYS A 67 7.44 6.27 7.13
C CYS A 67 6.14 7.06 7.42
N PHE A 68 4.97 6.41 7.44
CA PHE A 68 3.72 7.07 7.79
C PHE A 68 3.66 7.40 9.28
N GLY A 69 3.39 8.67 9.61
CA GLY A 69 3.32 9.15 11.00
C GLY A 69 2.43 8.30 11.91
N LYS A 70 1.26 7.83 11.43
CA LYS A 70 0.41 6.93 12.23
C LYS A 70 1.11 5.62 12.61
N TYR A 71 1.86 5.02 11.68
CA TYR A 71 2.61 3.80 11.95
C TYR A 71 3.82 4.08 12.85
N LEU A 72 4.61 5.11 12.53
CA LEU A 72 5.77 5.49 13.33
C LEU A 72 5.39 5.79 14.78
N HIS A 73 4.27 6.49 15.01
CA HIS A 73 3.73 6.73 16.35
C HIS A 73 3.39 5.43 17.08
N SER A 74 2.77 4.46 16.39
CA SER A 74 2.40 3.18 16.99
C SER A 74 3.60 2.34 17.47
N ILE A 75 4.80 2.60 16.93
CA ILE A 75 6.05 1.95 17.32
C ILE A 75 6.98 2.87 18.11
N GLY A 76 6.49 4.02 18.59
CA GLY A 76 7.25 4.97 19.42
C GLY A 76 8.34 5.76 18.69
N LYS A 77 8.30 5.81 17.35
CA LYS A 77 9.30 6.51 16.51
C LYS A 77 8.88 7.92 16.07
N GLU A 78 7.65 8.32 16.37
CA GLU A 78 7.12 9.66 16.08
C GLU A 78 6.22 10.09 17.24
N ARG A 79 6.23 11.38 17.60
CA ARG A 79 5.48 11.89 18.76
C ARG A 79 4.01 12.12 18.48
N THR A 80 3.64 12.24 17.21
CA THR A 80 2.27 12.54 16.80
C THR A 80 1.88 11.67 15.61
N THR A 81 0.58 11.56 15.36
CA THR A 81 0.09 10.92 14.12
C THR A 81 -0.13 11.94 13.00
N CYS A 82 0.13 13.23 13.21
CA CYS A 82 -0.25 14.31 12.29
C CYS A 82 0.54 14.23 10.97
N CYS A 83 -0.09 14.70 9.89
CA CYS A 83 0.57 14.86 8.61
C CYS A 83 1.56 16.03 8.64
N TRP A 84 2.82 15.77 8.28
CA TRP A 84 3.85 16.81 8.15
C TRP A 84 3.68 17.68 6.89
N TYR A 85 2.79 17.29 5.98
CA TYR A 85 2.63 17.89 4.66
C TYR A 85 1.34 18.71 4.51
N CYS A 86 0.43 18.63 5.48
CA CYS A 86 -0.81 19.39 5.48
C CYS A 86 -1.40 19.49 6.89
N PRO A 87 -2.22 20.52 7.17
CA PRO A 87 -2.82 20.71 8.50
C PRO A 87 -3.90 19.67 8.82
N GLU A 88 -4.41 18.95 7.81
CA GLU A 88 -5.55 18.06 7.98
C GLU A 88 -5.14 16.60 8.16
N GLY A 89 -5.50 16.03 9.29
CA GLY A 89 -5.59 14.59 9.49
C GLY A 89 -4.31 13.88 9.89
N ALA A 90 -4.46 12.59 10.17
CA ALA A 90 -3.34 11.72 10.51
C ALA A 90 -2.59 11.29 9.24
N ASP A 91 -1.26 11.23 9.31
CA ASP A 91 -0.41 10.70 8.26
C ASP A 91 -0.60 9.18 8.15
N THR A 92 -1.55 8.80 7.32
CA THR A 92 -1.85 7.42 6.98
C THR A 92 -1.59 7.18 5.50
N ALA A 93 -1.35 5.92 5.12
CA ALA A 93 -1.29 5.56 3.71
C ALA A 93 -2.59 5.92 2.97
N GLN A 94 -3.75 5.85 3.62
CA GLN A 94 -5.02 6.24 2.98
C GLN A 94 -5.12 7.75 2.76
N HIS A 95 -4.73 8.55 3.75
CA HIS A 95 -4.66 10.00 3.61
C HIS A 95 -3.69 10.40 2.49
N THR A 96 -2.55 9.71 2.38
CA THR A 96 -1.60 9.87 1.27
C THR A 96 -2.22 9.53 -0.09
N LEU A 97 -2.93 8.38 -0.17
CA LEU A 97 -3.58 7.89 -1.39
C LEU A 97 -4.76 8.74 -1.86
N GLU A 98 -5.44 9.47 -0.98
CA GLU A 98 -6.71 10.13 -1.34
C GLU A 98 -6.76 11.64 -1.10
N ILE A 99 -6.11 12.14 -0.05
CA ILE A 99 -6.45 13.44 0.56
C ILE A 99 -5.29 14.44 0.50
N CYS A 100 -4.11 14.05 1.02
CA CYS A 100 -3.02 14.98 1.32
C CYS A 100 -2.63 15.87 0.13
N PRO A 101 -2.78 17.21 0.19
CA PRO A 101 -2.58 18.07 -0.97
C PRO A 101 -1.19 17.98 -1.61
N GLU A 102 -0.15 17.66 -0.83
CA GLU A 102 1.22 17.45 -1.31
C GLU A 102 1.31 16.45 -2.47
N TRP A 103 0.58 15.33 -2.38
CA TRP A 103 0.67 14.25 -3.38
C TRP A 103 -0.33 14.39 -4.53
N THR A 104 -0.86 15.59 -4.76
CA THR A 104 -1.91 15.81 -5.77
C THR A 104 -1.41 15.46 -7.18
N LYS A 105 -0.17 15.79 -7.51
CA LYS A 105 0.42 15.51 -8.82
C LYS A 105 0.55 14.01 -9.06
N GLU A 106 1.11 13.29 -8.09
CA GLU A 106 1.33 11.83 -8.13
C GLU A 106 -0.02 11.11 -8.16
N ARG A 107 -0.98 11.53 -7.32
CA ARG A 107 -2.34 10.96 -7.32
C ARG A 107 -3.06 11.20 -8.63
N ARG A 108 -2.89 12.36 -9.27
CA ARG A 108 -3.51 12.65 -10.57
C ARG A 108 -3.00 11.67 -11.63
N ALA A 109 -1.69 11.43 -11.67
CA ALA A 109 -1.11 10.44 -12.57
C ALA A 109 -1.64 9.02 -12.28
N LEU A 110 -1.73 8.63 -11.00
CA LEU A 110 -2.28 7.34 -10.62
C LEU A 110 -3.77 7.19 -11.00
N ARG A 111 -4.58 8.25 -10.80
CA ARG A 111 -6.00 8.28 -11.19
C ARG A 111 -6.18 8.21 -12.70
N ALA A 112 -5.28 8.77 -13.50
CA ALA A 112 -5.34 8.65 -14.95
C ALA A 112 -5.21 7.19 -15.41
N GLN A 113 -4.42 6.37 -14.69
CA GLN A 113 -4.30 4.94 -14.97
C GLN A 113 -5.44 4.10 -14.38
N LEU A 114 -5.73 4.26 -13.08
CA LEU A 114 -6.67 3.37 -12.37
C LEU A 114 -8.14 3.77 -12.55
N GLY A 115 -8.40 5.05 -12.85
CA GLY A 115 -9.71 5.67 -12.78
C GLY A 115 -10.26 5.78 -11.36
N GLY A 116 -11.40 6.47 -11.22
CA GLY A 116 -12.20 6.48 -9.99
C GLY A 116 -11.51 7.01 -8.73
N HIS A 117 -11.98 6.50 -7.58
CA HIS A 117 -11.46 6.85 -6.25
C HIS A 117 -10.32 5.91 -5.83
N LEU A 118 -9.39 6.42 -5.02
CA LEU A 118 -8.16 5.72 -4.63
C LEU A 118 -8.27 5.06 -3.24
N SER A 119 -9.49 4.68 -2.85
CA SER A 119 -9.68 3.82 -1.68
C SER A 119 -8.90 2.52 -1.87
N LEU A 120 -8.31 1.98 -0.79
CA LEU A 120 -7.49 0.77 -0.93
C LEU A 120 -8.21 -0.40 -1.62
N PRO A 121 -9.47 -0.75 -1.31
CA PRO A 121 -10.18 -1.82 -2.02
C PRO A 121 -10.31 -1.57 -3.53
N ALA A 122 -10.61 -0.33 -3.93
CA ALA A 122 -10.70 0.04 -5.34
C ALA A 122 -9.35 -0.08 -6.07
N VAL A 123 -8.27 0.37 -5.43
CA VAL A 123 -6.92 0.20 -5.96
C VAL A 123 -6.60 -1.29 -6.11
N VAL A 124 -6.78 -2.09 -5.06
CA VAL A 124 -6.50 -3.54 -5.09
C VAL A 124 -7.30 -4.24 -6.18
N ALA A 125 -8.58 -3.91 -6.35
CA ALA A 125 -9.41 -4.47 -7.42
C ALA A 125 -8.88 -4.16 -8.84
N LYS A 126 -8.27 -2.98 -9.05
CA LYS A 126 -7.63 -2.61 -10.32
C LYS A 126 -6.28 -3.31 -10.51
N LEU A 127 -5.54 -3.49 -9.43
CA LEU A 127 -4.22 -4.13 -9.45
C LEU A 127 -4.27 -5.62 -9.82
N VAL A 128 -5.34 -6.32 -9.44
CA VAL A 128 -5.49 -7.77 -9.71
C VAL A 128 -6.12 -8.09 -11.07
N ARG A 129 -6.36 -7.08 -11.92
CA ARG A 129 -6.92 -7.28 -13.25
C ARG A 129 -5.98 -8.19 -14.06
N PRO A 130 -6.51 -9.14 -14.85
CA PRO A 130 -5.65 -10.03 -15.62
C PRO A 130 -5.01 -9.30 -16.80
N GLY A 131 -3.92 -9.86 -17.32
CA GLY A 131 -3.31 -9.40 -18.56
C GLY A 131 -2.55 -8.08 -18.44
N GLU A 132 -2.52 -7.32 -19.54
CA GLU A 132 -1.76 -6.07 -19.65
C GLU A 132 -2.32 -4.96 -18.77
N GLU A 133 -3.64 -4.87 -18.66
CA GLU A 133 -4.33 -3.91 -17.78
C GLU A 133 -3.80 -3.98 -16.34
N GLY A 134 -3.72 -5.17 -15.75
CA GLY A 134 -3.19 -5.36 -14.40
C GLY A 134 -1.72 -4.98 -14.27
N ARG A 135 -0.89 -5.33 -15.26
CA ARG A 135 0.53 -5.01 -15.25
C ARG A 135 0.77 -3.50 -15.30
N ASP A 136 0.03 -2.78 -16.14
CA ASP A 136 0.14 -1.33 -16.25
C ASP A 136 -0.39 -0.63 -14.99
N ASN A 137 -1.50 -1.13 -14.43
CA ASN A 137 -2.02 -0.67 -13.14
C ASN A 137 -0.99 -0.86 -12.02
N TRP A 138 -0.32 -2.02 -11.98
CA TRP A 138 0.73 -2.33 -11.02
C TRP A 138 1.96 -1.43 -11.20
N ARG A 139 2.38 -1.19 -12.44
CA ARG A 139 3.50 -0.29 -12.76
C ARG A 139 3.19 1.15 -12.31
N ALA A 140 2.01 1.66 -12.61
CA ALA A 140 1.61 3.00 -12.18
C ALA A 140 1.56 3.12 -10.65
N PHE A 141 1.03 2.10 -9.96
CA PHE A 141 0.97 2.07 -8.51
C PHE A 141 2.37 2.00 -7.86
N THR A 142 3.27 1.17 -8.38
CA THR A 142 4.65 1.07 -7.87
C THR A 142 5.45 2.36 -8.11
N PHE A 143 5.22 3.05 -9.24
CA PHE A 143 5.80 4.37 -9.51
C PHE A 143 5.29 5.42 -8.52
N PHE A 144 3.97 5.49 -8.31
CA PHE A 144 3.35 6.35 -7.29
C PHE A 144 3.95 6.09 -5.91
N ALA A 145 3.96 4.82 -5.48
CA ALA A 145 4.45 4.43 -4.16
C ALA A 145 5.91 4.83 -3.96
N SER A 146 6.75 4.60 -4.98
CA SER A 146 8.18 4.92 -4.92
C SER A 146 8.43 6.42 -4.85
N ALA A 147 7.73 7.23 -5.66
CA ALA A 147 7.89 8.68 -5.66
C ALA A 147 7.53 9.29 -4.30
N VAL A 148 6.37 8.89 -3.77
CA VAL A 148 5.84 9.42 -2.50
C VAL A 148 6.71 8.98 -1.31
N LEU A 149 6.99 7.68 -1.20
CA LEU A 149 7.70 7.15 -0.03
C LEU A 149 9.17 7.57 0.00
N ARG A 150 9.85 7.69 -1.15
CA ARG A 150 11.22 8.23 -1.17
C ARG A 150 11.29 9.63 -0.59
N LYS A 151 10.36 10.50 -0.97
CA LYS A 151 10.28 11.87 -0.41
C LYS A 151 9.98 11.83 1.08
N LYS A 152 8.95 11.06 1.49
CA LYS A 152 8.61 10.92 2.91
C LYS A 152 9.76 10.39 3.78
N GLU A 153 10.48 9.38 3.30
CA GLU A 153 11.64 8.80 3.97
C GLU A 153 12.82 9.79 4.05
N ALA A 154 13.05 10.58 2.99
CA ALA A 154 14.08 11.62 3.01
C ALA A 154 13.76 12.68 4.08
N ASP A 155 12.52 13.17 4.09
CA ASP A 155 12.10 14.17 5.07
C ASP A 155 12.07 13.60 6.50
N GLU A 156 11.72 12.32 6.66
CA GLU A 156 11.80 11.61 7.95
C GLU A 156 13.24 11.54 8.46
N ARG A 157 14.22 11.21 7.59
CA ARG A 157 15.64 11.21 7.97
C ARG A 157 16.11 12.58 8.43
N VAL A 158 15.68 13.65 7.76
CA VAL A 158 15.98 15.03 8.19
C VAL A 158 15.36 15.33 9.56
N ARG A 159 14.08 14.97 9.78
CA ARG A 159 13.41 15.17 11.09
C ARG A 159 14.08 14.40 12.23
N ARG A 160 14.72 13.27 11.94
CA ARG A 160 15.49 12.49 12.92
C ARG A 160 16.91 12.98 13.14
N GLY A 161 17.37 13.98 12.37
CA GLY A 161 18.76 14.43 12.40
C GLY A 161 19.74 13.45 11.75
N GLU A 162 19.24 12.50 10.95
CA GLU A 162 20.05 11.51 10.23
C GLU A 162 20.54 12.01 8.87
N ALA A 163 19.99 13.14 8.39
CA ALA A 163 20.37 13.78 7.14
C ALA A 163 20.27 15.31 7.25
N ALA A 164 21.08 16.03 6.48
CA ALA A 164 20.94 17.48 6.32
C ALA A 164 19.71 17.81 5.46
N PRO A 165 18.99 18.91 5.74
CA PRO A 165 17.95 19.40 4.85
C PRO A 165 18.55 19.74 3.48
N PRO A 166 17.77 19.59 2.38
CA PRO A 166 18.23 20.01 1.07
C PRO A 166 18.60 21.50 1.10
N GLN A 167 19.76 21.83 0.55
CA GLN A 167 20.17 23.22 0.39
C GLN A 167 19.15 23.88 -0.56
N SER A 168 18.51 24.95 -0.11
CA SER A 168 17.70 25.76 -1.00
C SER A 168 18.63 26.46 -1.98
N ASP A 169 18.63 26.02 -3.24
CA ASP A 169 19.20 26.82 -4.31
C ASP A 169 18.46 28.17 -4.26
N SER A 170 19.21 29.19 -3.85
CA SER A 170 18.76 30.55 -3.79
C SER A 170 18.91 31.08 -5.21
N ASP A 171 17.81 31.20 -5.95
CA ASP A 171 17.76 32.01 -7.17
C ASP A 171 17.85 33.51 -6.80
#